data_AF-A0A7C7UWR2-F1
#
_entry.id   AF-A0A7C7UWR2-F1
#
_cell.length_a   1.000
_cell.length_b   1.000
_cell.length_c   1.000
_cell.angle_alpha   90.00
_cell.angle_beta   90.00
_cell.angle_gamma   90.00
#
_symmetry.space_group_name_H-M   'P 1'
#
loop_
_entity.id
_entity.type
_entity.pdbx_description
1 polymer ?
#
loop_
_entity_poly.entity_id
_entity_poly.type
_entity_poly.pdbx_seq_one_letter_code
_entity_poly.pdbx_strand_id
1 'polypeptide(L)'
;MTRQPRVPLYARLPEIYRVRDAEQTPPGQLQAYLRAAEHVLGAVHENIEALHHDLFIDSCEDWVIPYIADLLGTTHLKGDARTLRADVADTIPLRRRKGTLSAIERLAQNLTEWPARAVELRTNLGWTQHLNHQRPDRGGLPPCGQPDIGRSTPRIGGTVAV
;
A
#
# COMPACT_ATOMS: atom_id res chain seq x y z
N MET A 1 -15.16 -9.30 -24.82
CA MET A 1 -14.14 -8.78 -25.74
C MET A 1 -12.96 -9.73 -25.68
N THR A 2 -12.78 -10.61 -26.68
CA THR A 2 -11.62 -11.48 -26.74
C THR A 2 -10.39 -10.63 -27.04
N ARG A 3 -9.45 -10.55 -26.10
CA ARG A 3 -8.23 -9.77 -26.24
C ARG A 3 -7.40 -10.44 -27.33
N GLN A 4 -7.09 -9.72 -28.40
CA GLN A 4 -6.28 -10.29 -29.48
C GLN A 4 -4.89 -10.68 -28.94
N PRO A 5 -4.35 -11.84 -29.34
CA PRO A 5 -3.00 -12.23 -28.97
C PRO A 5 -2.01 -11.15 -29.43
N ARG A 6 -1.08 -10.76 -28.54
CA ARG A 6 -0.13 -9.65 -28.76
C ARG A 6 0.63 -9.75 -30.11
N VAL A 7 0.83 -10.97 -30.64
CA VAL A 7 1.28 -11.24 -32.01
C VAL A 7 0.73 -12.61 -32.47
N PRO A 8 0.00 -12.73 -33.60
CA PRO A 8 -0.44 -14.01 -34.15
C PRO A 8 0.75 -14.92 -34.54
N LEU A 9 0.66 -16.23 -34.31
CA LEU A 9 1.70 -17.20 -34.68
C LEU A 9 1.95 -17.21 -36.18
N TYR A 10 0.91 -17.09 -37.00
CA TYR A 10 1.08 -17.03 -38.46
C TYR A 10 1.97 -15.86 -38.90
N ALA A 11 1.94 -14.73 -38.18
CA ALA A 11 2.77 -13.58 -38.46
C ALA A 11 4.24 -13.77 -38.03
N ARG A 12 4.53 -14.75 -37.16
CA ARG A 12 5.89 -15.11 -36.74
C ARG A 12 6.58 -16.09 -37.69
N LEU A 13 5.83 -16.72 -38.59
CA LEU A 13 6.41 -17.59 -39.60
C LEU A 13 7.24 -16.76 -40.59
N PRO A 14 8.39 -17.30 -41.05
CA PRO A 14 9.11 -16.73 -42.16
C PRO A 14 8.20 -16.53 -43.38
N GLU A 15 8.41 -15.44 -44.11
CA GLU A 15 7.54 -15.00 -45.20
C GLU A 15 7.36 -16.05 -46.31
N ILE A 16 8.39 -16.87 -46.57
CA ILE A 16 8.34 -17.96 -47.54
C ILE A 16 7.19 -18.95 -47.28
N TYR A 17 6.87 -19.23 -46.01
CA TYR A 17 5.78 -20.16 -45.68
C TYR A 17 4.41 -19.51 -45.86
N ARG A 18 4.31 -18.19 -45.62
CA ARG A 18 3.07 -17.44 -45.80
C ARG A 18 2.72 -17.27 -47.27
N VAL A 19 3.72 -17.03 -48.12
CA VAL A 19 3.55 -16.98 -49.58
C VAL A 19 3.09 -18.35 -50.09
N ARG A 20 3.77 -19.43 -49.67
CA ARG A 20 3.38 -20.80 -50.06
C ARG A 20 1.99 -21.21 -49.59
N ASP A 21 1.54 -20.75 -48.42
CA ASP A 21 0.19 -21.02 -47.90
C ASP A 21 -0.89 -20.26 -48.69
N ALA A 22 -0.57 -19.07 -49.19
CA ALA A 22 -1.46 -18.29 -50.06
C ALA A 22 -1.58 -18.90 -51.47
N GLU A 23 -0.56 -19.63 -51.94
CA GLU A 23 -0.55 -20.32 -53.23
C GLU A 23 -1.28 -21.68 -53.19
N GLN A 24 -1.64 -22.22 -52.02
CA GLN A 24 -2.40 -23.47 -51.91
C GLN A 24 -3.85 -23.31 -52.39
N THR A 25 -4.49 -24.41 -52.78
CA THR A 25 -5.92 -24.44 -53.13
C THR A 25 -6.66 -25.41 -52.21
N PRO A 26 -7.60 -24.93 -51.35
CA PRO A 26 -7.88 -23.53 -51.04
C PRO A 26 -6.72 -22.83 -50.29
N PRO A 27 -6.60 -21.50 -50.37
CA PRO A 27 -5.52 -20.74 -49.72
C PRO A 27 -5.71 -20.66 -48.19
N GLY A 28 -4.62 -20.52 -47.45
CA GLY A 28 -4.66 -20.22 -46.01
C GLY A 28 -4.89 -21.43 -45.09
N GLN A 29 -4.58 -22.65 -45.55
CA GLN A 29 -4.78 -23.87 -44.76
C GLN A 29 -3.88 -23.91 -43.53
N LEU A 30 -2.61 -23.50 -43.68
CA LEU A 30 -1.68 -23.40 -42.56
C LEU A 30 -2.12 -22.31 -41.59
N GLN A 31 -2.58 -21.16 -42.09
CA GLN A 31 -3.14 -20.11 -41.25
C GLN A 31 -4.34 -20.63 -40.44
N ALA A 32 -5.26 -21.37 -41.07
CA ALA A 32 -6.43 -21.93 -40.39
C ALA A 32 -6.03 -22.95 -39.31
N TYR A 33 -5.06 -23.82 -39.61
CA TYR A 33 -4.50 -24.77 -38.65
C TYR A 33 -3.86 -24.06 -37.45
N LEU A 34 -2.98 -23.09 -37.70
CA LEU A 34 -2.32 -22.33 -36.64
C LEU A 34 -3.30 -21.52 -35.80
N ARG A 35 -4.37 -20.97 -36.41
CA ARG A 35 -5.41 -20.25 -35.67
C ARG A 35 -6.08 -21.14 -34.60
N ALA A 36 -6.28 -22.43 -34.89
CA ALA A 36 -6.82 -23.36 -33.90
C ALA A 36 -5.85 -23.55 -32.72
N ALA A 37 -4.55 -23.65 -32.99
CA ALA A 37 -3.51 -23.74 -31.94
C ALA A 37 -3.35 -22.42 -31.16
N GLU A 38 -3.47 -21.28 -31.83
CA GLU A 38 -3.41 -19.94 -31.23
C GLU A 38 -4.48 -19.74 -30.16
N HIS A 39 -5.67 -20.32 -30.34
CA HIS A 39 -6.74 -20.20 -29.35
C HIS A 39 -6.32 -20.76 -27.99
N VAL A 40 -5.75 -21.97 -27.98
CA VAL A 40 -5.29 -22.62 -26.74
C VAL A 40 -4.08 -21.89 -26.15
N LEU A 41 -3.11 -21.50 -26.98
CA LEU A 41 -1.93 -20.77 -26.52
C LEU A 41 -2.29 -19.38 -25.97
N GLY A 42 -3.29 -18.72 -26.55
CA GLY A 42 -3.84 -17.47 -26.05
C GLY A 42 -4.41 -17.64 -24.64
N ALA A 43 -5.25 -18.65 -24.44
CA ALA A 43 -5.83 -18.95 -23.12
C ALA A 43 -4.76 -19.26 -22.07
N VAL A 44 -3.70 -19.99 -22.44
CA VAL A 44 -2.55 -20.25 -21.54
C VAL A 44 -1.83 -18.95 -21.20
N HIS A 45 -1.59 -18.08 -22.18
CA HIS A 45 -0.91 -16.80 -21.95
C HIS A 45 -1.74 -15.87 -21.05
N GLU A 46 -3.06 -15.82 -21.28
CA GLU A 46 -3.99 -15.06 -20.42
C GLU A 46 -3.99 -15.59 -18.99
N ASN A 47 -3.98 -16.91 -18.81
CA ASN A 47 -3.90 -17.51 -17.49
C ASN A 47 -2.57 -17.15 -16.78
N ILE A 48 -1.44 -17.21 -17.49
CA ILE A 48 -0.14 -16.80 -16.93
C ILE A 48 -0.13 -15.33 -16.56
N GLU A 49 -0.71 -14.44 -17.38
CA GLU A 49 -0.82 -13.02 -17.07
C GLU A 49 -1.71 -12.79 -15.83
N ALA A 50 -2.83 -13.52 -15.70
CA ALA A 50 -3.68 -13.49 -14.51
C ALA A 50 -2.92 -13.97 -13.25
N LEU A 51 -2.22 -15.12 -13.33
CA LEU A 51 -1.40 -15.63 -12.23
C LEU A 51 -0.30 -14.64 -11.81
N HIS A 52 0.29 -13.90 -12.76
CA HIS A 52 1.24 -12.85 -12.43
C HIS A 52 0.57 -11.66 -11.74
N HIS A 53 -0.64 -11.26 -12.17
CA HIS A 53 -1.41 -10.22 -11.50
C HIS A 53 -1.77 -10.61 -10.06
N ASP A 54 -2.02 -11.89 -9.81
CA ASP A 54 -2.30 -12.44 -8.47
C ASP A 54 -1.14 -12.34 -7.49
N LEU A 55 0.09 -12.10 -7.95
CA LEU A 55 1.24 -11.87 -7.08
C LEU A 55 1.21 -10.48 -6.41
N PHE A 56 0.42 -9.53 -6.90
CA PHE A 56 0.42 -8.15 -6.42
C PHE A 56 -0.94 -7.78 -5.83
N ILE A 57 -0.93 -7.26 -4.60
CA ILE A 57 -2.17 -6.87 -3.92
C ILE A 57 -2.98 -5.84 -4.70
N ASP A 58 -2.36 -4.96 -5.50
CA ASP A 58 -3.08 -3.93 -6.26
C ASP A 58 -3.80 -4.48 -7.51
N SER A 59 -3.35 -5.61 -8.06
CA SER A 59 -3.86 -6.18 -9.33
C SER A 59 -4.45 -7.58 -9.24
N CYS A 60 -4.28 -8.28 -8.11
CA CYS A 60 -4.76 -9.65 -7.94
C CYS A 60 -6.28 -9.77 -8.09
N GLU A 61 -6.80 -10.96 -8.35
CA GLU A 61 -8.23 -11.21 -8.23
C GLU A 61 -8.71 -11.14 -6.77
N ASP A 62 -9.98 -10.85 -6.57
CA ASP A 62 -10.54 -10.58 -5.23
C ASP A 62 -10.46 -11.79 -4.31
N TRP A 63 -10.52 -13.01 -4.86
CA TRP A 63 -10.39 -14.24 -4.07
C TRP A 63 -8.95 -14.49 -3.58
N VAL A 64 -7.95 -13.81 -4.14
CA VAL A 64 -6.53 -13.94 -3.78
C VAL A 64 -6.15 -13.07 -2.58
N ILE A 65 -6.89 -11.98 -2.35
CA ILE A 65 -6.70 -11.05 -1.23
C ILE A 65 -6.50 -11.78 0.12
N PRO A 66 -7.35 -12.74 0.54
CA PRO A 66 -7.14 -13.46 1.80
C PRO A 66 -5.83 -14.25 1.85
N TYR A 67 -5.35 -14.79 0.74
CA TYR A 67 -4.08 -15.53 0.72
C TYR A 67 -2.88 -14.61 0.91
N ILE A 68 -2.92 -13.41 0.33
CA ILE A 68 -1.89 -12.38 0.57
C ILE A 68 -1.97 -11.88 2.01
N ALA A 69 -3.19 -11.70 2.54
CA ALA A 69 -3.43 -11.35 3.94
C ALA A 69 -2.80 -12.37 4.91
N ASP A 70 -2.97 -13.67 4.64
CA ASP A 70 -2.37 -14.76 5.43
C ASP A 70 -0.85 -14.70 5.42
N LEU A 71 -0.24 -14.43 4.26
CA LEU A 71 1.22 -14.27 4.14
C LEU A 71 1.75 -13.12 5.02
N LEU A 72 0.97 -12.06 5.13
CA LEU A 72 1.28 -10.92 6.00
C LEU A 72 0.84 -11.15 7.46
N GLY A 73 0.05 -12.18 7.76
CA GLY A 73 -0.55 -12.38 9.07
C GLY A 73 -1.47 -11.23 9.48
N THR A 74 -2.35 -10.81 8.57
CA THR A 74 -3.41 -9.83 8.84
C THR A 74 -4.71 -10.53 9.17
N THR A 75 -5.55 -9.89 9.98
CA THR A 75 -6.88 -10.43 10.30
C THR A 75 -7.79 -10.31 9.09
N HIS A 76 -8.52 -11.38 8.75
CA HIS A 76 -9.51 -11.36 7.69
C HIS A 76 -10.71 -10.51 8.07
N LEU A 77 -10.89 -9.39 7.37
CA LEU A 77 -12.06 -8.54 7.50
C LEU A 77 -13.13 -8.94 6.47
N LYS A 78 -14.38 -8.60 6.75
CA LYS A 78 -15.49 -8.71 5.79
C LYS A 78 -15.76 -7.34 5.20
N GLY A 79 -15.92 -7.26 3.89
CA GLY A 79 -16.18 -5.99 3.21
C GLY A 79 -16.08 -6.10 1.71
N ASP A 80 -16.11 -4.95 1.05
CA ASP A 80 -15.86 -4.83 -0.38
C ASP A 80 -14.39 -5.14 -0.71
N ALA A 81 -14.14 -5.76 -1.86
CA ALA A 81 -12.78 -6.16 -2.22
C ALA A 81 -11.82 -4.97 -2.30
N ARG A 82 -12.30 -3.78 -2.69
CA ARG A 82 -11.48 -2.56 -2.73
C ARG A 82 -10.98 -2.15 -1.35
N THR A 83 -11.83 -2.24 -0.32
CA THR A 83 -11.43 -1.86 1.05
C THR A 83 -10.52 -2.90 1.68
N LEU A 84 -10.78 -4.19 1.43
CA LEU A 84 -9.91 -5.28 1.87
C LEU A 84 -8.52 -5.17 1.25
N ARG A 85 -8.45 -4.87 -0.05
CA ARG A 85 -7.20 -4.64 -0.77
C ARG A 85 -6.38 -3.51 -0.15
N ALA A 86 -7.03 -2.39 0.16
CA ALA A 86 -6.39 -1.25 0.81
C ALA A 86 -5.86 -1.59 2.21
N ASP A 87 -6.62 -2.34 3.00
CA ASP A 87 -6.20 -2.77 4.34
C ASP A 87 -4.96 -3.68 4.31
N VAL A 88 -4.96 -4.68 3.42
CA VAL A 88 -3.82 -5.59 3.23
C VAL A 88 -2.61 -4.81 2.71
N ALA A 89 -2.79 -3.92 1.74
CA ALA A 89 -1.72 -3.07 1.20
C ALA A 89 -1.09 -2.16 2.26
N ASP A 90 -1.91 -1.61 3.17
CA ASP A 90 -1.46 -0.70 4.23
C ASP A 90 -0.68 -1.38 5.35
N THR A 91 -0.74 -2.71 5.43
CA THR A 91 -0.08 -3.47 6.50
C THR A 91 1.43 -3.29 6.51
N ILE A 92 2.10 -3.40 5.36
CA ILE A 92 3.56 -3.25 5.26
C ILE A 92 4.02 -1.84 5.70
N PRO A 93 3.50 -0.74 5.13
CA PRO A 93 3.93 0.59 5.54
C PRO A 93 3.63 0.89 7.01
N LEU A 94 2.47 0.44 7.54
CA LEU A 94 2.13 0.61 8.96
C LEU A 94 3.11 -0.14 9.88
N ARG A 95 3.47 -1.38 9.55
CA ARG A 95 4.45 -2.16 10.34
C ARG A 95 5.84 -1.58 10.29
N ARG A 96 6.31 -1.14 9.12
CA ARG A 96 7.65 -0.51 8.97
C ARG A 96 7.76 0.83 9.70
N ARG A 97 6.65 1.53 9.92
CA ARG A 97 6.59 2.83 10.58
C ARG A 97 6.03 2.77 12.01
N LYS A 98 5.91 1.58 12.58
CA LYS A 98 5.40 1.39 13.94
C LYS A 98 6.19 2.24 14.92
N GLY A 99 5.50 2.98 15.79
CA GLY A 99 6.11 3.88 16.77
C GLY A 99 6.42 5.28 16.25
N THR A 100 6.10 5.60 15.00
CA THR A 100 6.18 6.97 14.48
C THR A 100 4.82 7.68 14.62
N LEU A 101 4.84 9.01 14.78
CA LEU A 101 3.63 9.84 14.80
C LEU A 101 2.80 9.68 13.51
N SER A 102 3.47 9.67 12.35
CA SER A 102 2.83 9.52 11.04
C SER A 102 2.06 8.20 10.88
N ALA A 103 2.51 7.11 11.50
CA ALA A 103 1.77 5.85 11.45
C ALA A 103 0.42 5.92 12.18
N ILE A 104 0.36 6.63 13.31
CA ILE A 104 -0.89 6.85 14.06
C ILE A 104 -1.81 7.79 13.29
N GLU A 105 -1.27 8.86 12.70
CA GLU A 105 -2.05 9.79 11.88
C GLU A 105 -2.70 9.07 10.68
N ARG A 106 -1.94 8.23 9.97
CA ARG A 106 -2.47 7.40 8.87
C ARG A 106 -3.52 6.40 9.35
N LEU A 107 -3.26 5.70 10.46
CA LEU A 107 -4.20 4.75 11.02
C LEU A 107 -5.53 5.42 11.42
N ALA A 108 -5.45 6.61 12.03
CA ALA A 108 -6.64 7.39 12.38
C ALA A 108 -7.43 7.76 11.11
N GLN A 109 -6.77 8.30 10.09
CA GLN A 109 -7.43 8.62 8.81
C GLN A 109 -8.07 7.37 8.17
N ASN A 110 -7.42 6.21 8.21
CA ASN A 110 -7.95 4.98 7.64
C ASN A 110 -9.20 4.46 8.39
N LEU A 111 -9.24 4.60 9.72
CA LEU A 111 -10.32 4.06 10.55
C LEU A 111 -11.51 5.01 10.68
N THR A 112 -11.25 6.32 10.73
CA THR A 112 -12.29 7.33 11.01
C THR A 112 -12.65 8.16 9.78
N GLU A 113 -11.82 8.15 8.75
CA GLU A 113 -11.86 9.07 7.61
C GLU A 113 -11.57 10.54 7.98
N TRP A 114 -11.11 10.81 9.21
CA TRP A 114 -10.82 12.16 9.69
C TRP A 114 -9.31 12.41 9.78
N PRO A 115 -8.84 13.60 9.38
CA PRO A 115 -7.44 13.95 9.53
C PRO A 115 -7.08 14.05 11.01
N ALA A 116 -5.95 13.45 11.39
CA ALA A 116 -5.44 13.50 12.75
C ALA A 116 -4.02 14.09 12.77
N ARG A 117 -3.70 14.79 13.86
CA ARG A 117 -2.34 15.26 14.16
C ARG A 117 -1.86 14.60 15.44
N ALA A 118 -0.83 13.77 15.34
CA ALA A 118 -0.22 13.13 16.50
C ALA A 118 0.86 14.06 17.08
N VAL A 119 0.81 14.29 18.39
CA VAL A 119 1.73 15.17 19.11
C VAL A 119 2.31 14.43 20.31
N GLU A 120 3.59 14.66 20.61
CA GLU A 120 4.25 14.03 21.76
C GLU A 120 3.70 14.55 23.09
N LEU A 121 2.88 13.73 23.76
CA LEU A 121 2.31 14.09 25.06
C LEU A 121 3.37 14.32 26.14
N ARG A 122 4.52 13.64 26.12
CA ARG A 122 5.58 13.85 27.13
C ARG A 122 6.06 15.30 27.20
N THR A 123 6.05 16.02 26.08
CA THR A 123 6.49 17.42 26.01
C THR A 123 5.37 18.38 26.43
N ASN A 124 4.12 17.97 26.27
CA ASN A 124 2.94 18.82 26.53
C ASN A 124 2.23 18.50 27.85
N LEU A 125 2.58 17.38 28.50
CA LEU A 125 2.00 16.95 29.76
C LEU A 125 2.80 17.56 30.92
N GLY A 126 2.11 18.25 31.82
CA GLY A 126 2.67 18.60 33.12
C GLY A 126 2.89 17.32 33.94
N TRP A 127 4.12 17.05 34.35
CA TRP A 127 4.46 15.90 35.19
C TRP A 127 5.26 16.35 36.41
N THR A 128 5.06 15.68 37.53
CA THR A 128 5.84 15.88 38.75
C THR A 128 7.10 15.01 38.69
N GLN A 129 8.27 15.62 38.94
CA GLN A 129 9.54 14.91 38.89
C GLN A 129 9.85 14.26 40.24
N HIS A 130 10.18 12.98 40.22
CA HIS A 130 10.60 12.28 41.42
C HIS A 130 11.96 12.82 41.90
N LEU A 131 12.07 13.17 43.19
CA LEU A 131 13.26 13.85 43.73
C LEU A 131 14.56 13.03 43.59
N ASN A 132 14.47 11.70 43.54
CA ASN A 132 15.64 10.84 43.37
C ASN A 132 16.10 10.68 41.90
N HIS A 133 15.32 11.14 40.93
CA HIS A 133 15.68 11.04 39.50
C HIS A 133 15.32 12.32 38.76
N GLN A 134 16.09 13.36 39.06
CA GLN A 134 15.93 14.66 38.43
C GLN A 134 16.48 14.64 36.99
N ARG A 135 15.76 15.28 36.09
CA ARG A 135 16.16 15.50 34.69
C ARG A 135 16.36 16.99 34.46
N PRO A 136 17.60 17.50 34.63
CA PRO A 136 17.90 18.92 34.46
C PRO A 136 17.83 19.37 32.99
N ASP A 137 17.89 18.44 32.04
CA ASP A 137 17.74 18.66 30.59
C ASP A 137 16.30 18.94 30.14
N ARG A 138 15.30 18.56 30.95
CA ARG A 138 13.87 18.75 30.64
C ARG A 138 13.08 19.16 31.88
N GLY A 139 12.56 20.37 31.82
CA GLY A 139 11.83 21.01 32.93
C GLY A 139 12.01 22.53 32.93
N GLY A 140 12.99 23.04 32.17
CA GLY A 140 13.38 24.45 32.20
C GLY A 140 13.90 24.84 33.59
N LEU A 141 14.29 26.10 33.75
CA LEU A 141 14.40 26.65 35.08
C LEU A 141 12.98 26.69 35.69
N PRO A 142 12.81 26.33 36.98
CA PRO A 142 11.54 26.58 37.64
C PRO A 142 11.18 28.06 37.46
N PRO A 143 9.91 28.47 37.56
CA PRO A 143 9.54 29.88 37.36
C PRO A 143 10.38 30.86 38.20
N CYS A 144 10.93 30.43 39.34
CA CYS A 144 11.84 31.21 40.18
C CYS A 144 13.31 31.25 39.75
N GLY A 145 13.72 30.45 38.76
CA GLY A 145 15.06 30.44 38.19
C GLY A 145 15.17 31.15 36.84
N GLN A 146 14.04 31.59 36.26
CA GLN A 146 14.05 32.38 35.03
C GLN A 146 14.52 33.82 35.34
N PRO A 147 15.45 34.39 34.54
CA PRO A 147 16.04 35.70 34.82
C PRO A 147 15.00 36.84 34.84
N ASP A 148 13.87 36.65 34.15
CA ASP A 148 12.82 37.65 33.96
C ASP A 148 11.70 37.59 35.02
N ILE A 149 11.73 36.61 35.94
CA ILE A 149 10.68 36.40 36.94
C ILE A 149 11.20 36.74 38.34
N GLY A 150 10.67 37.81 38.93
CA GLY A 150 10.99 38.29 40.27
C GLY A 150 9.91 38.00 41.32
N ARG A 151 10.17 38.37 42.58
CA ARG A 151 9.24 38.20 43.72
C ARG A 151 7.87 38.86 43.50
N SER A 152 7.84 39.96 42.74
CA SER A 152 6.65 40.76 42.46
C SER A 152 5.90 40.34 41.20
N THR A 153 6.40 39.38 40.42
CA THR A 153 5.75 38.95 39.19
C THR A 153 4.46 38.20 39.53
N PRO A 154 3.28 38.65 39.08
CA PRO A 154 2.01 38.00 39.38
C PRO A 154 1.98 36.61 38.74
N ARG A 155 1.74 35.57 39.56
CA ARG A 155 1.63 34.18 39.09
C ARG A 155 0.22 33.95 38.58
N ILE A 156 0.03 34.08 37.28
CA ILE A 156 -1.23 33.75 36.62
C ILE A 156 -1.13 32.30 36.16
N GLY A 157 -1.97 31.43 36.73
CA GLY A 157 -2.06 30.03 36.32
C GLY A 157 -2.76 29.93 34.97
N GLY A 158 -2.02 29.61 33.93
CA GLY A 158 -2.55 29.36 32.59
C GLY A 158 -1.49 29.58 31.52
N THR A 159 -1.38 28.66 30.56
CA THR A 159 -0.53 28.81 29.39
C THR A 159 -1.15 29.83 28.44
N VAL A 160 -0.67 31.06 28.44
CA VAL A 160 -0.81 31.93 27.28
C VAL A 160 0.30 31.56 26.29
N ALA A 161 -0.11 31.18 25.09
CA ALA A 161 0.78 30.94 23.97
C ALA A 161 1.46 32.27 23.55
N VAL A 162 2.78 32.21 23.38
CA VAL A 162 3.52 33.10 22.47
C VAL A 162 3.91 32.27 21.27
#